data_AF-A0AAZ3RTP2-F1
#
_entry.id   AF-A0AAZ3RTP2-F1
#
_cell.length_a   1.000
_cell.length_b   1.000
_cell.length_c   1.000
_cell.angle_alpha   90.00
_cell.angle_beta   90.00
_cell.angle_gamma   90.00
#
_symmetry.space_group_name_H-M   'P 1'
#
loop_
_entity.id
_entity.type
_entity.pdbx_description
1 polymer ?
#
loop_
_entity_poly.entity_id
_entity_poly.type
_entity_poly.pdbx_seq_one_letter_code
_entity_poly.pdbx_strand_id
1 'polypeptide(L)'
;IPSDGYSSGRFSHLHIRTSNCHCHHLRASGRIRTIEKCILISLSLSLSQINCVTFPLPMSTPEQQLLKPDEWSYCDYFWTDKKDPQGTSCISGFEVLLQKQLKGKHMQKEMAEFIRERIKIEEEYAKNLAKLSQIPLAGQEEGTLGEAWAQLKKSLADEAEVHLKFSSKLQSEVEKPLLTFRENFKKDMKRFNHHIAELRKQLVGRHSAVEKARKALADRQKDLDVKTQQLEIKLSNKMEEDIKKAQRKSTQAGDDLMRCVDLYNQSQSKWFEEMVTTSLELERLEVERVEMIRQHLCQYTTLRHETDMFNQSTMEPVDQLLQSVDPARDRELWVQEQKTGDIRPVDIEI
;
A
#
# COMPACT_ATOMS: atom_id res chain seq x y z
N ILE A 1 -3.16 24.44 17.34
CA ILE A 1 -4.33 24.16 18.19
C ILE A 1 -5.48 23.77 17.27
N PRO A 2 -6.12 22.60 17.42
CA PRO A 2 -5.67 21.37 18.10
C PRO A 2 -5.09 20.37 17.04
N SER A 3 -4.07 19.52 17.20
CA SER A 3 -3.49 18.75 18.31
C SER A 3 -4.44 17.73 18.95
N ASP A 4 -4.87 16.74 18.16
CA ASP A 4 -5.50 15.53 18.68
C ASP A 4 -4.48 14.41 18.84
N GLY A 5 -4.39 13.94 20.09
CA GLY A 5 -3.41 12.98 20.55
C GLY A 5 -3.68 11.57 20.06
N TYR A 6 -2.62 10.93 19.57
CA TYR A 6 -2.56 9.49 19.40
C TYR A 6 -2.58 8.81 20.78
N SER A 7 -3.77 8.43 21.24
CA SER A 7 -3.91 7.44 22.30
C SER A 7 -3.44 6.08 21.79
N SER A 8 -2.27 5.66 22.27
CA SER A 8 -1.81 4.28 22.17
C SER A 8 -2.70 3.37 23.04
N GLY A 9 -3.83 2.96 22.49
CA GLY A 9 -4.69 1.95 23.09
C GLY A 9 -3.98 0.61 23.04
N ARG A 10 -3.53 0.10 24.20
CA ARG A 10 -3.09 -1.28 24.37
C ARG A 10 -4.25 -2.20 24.01
N PHE A 11 -4.15 -2.87 22.86
CA PHE A 11 -4.98 -4.05 22.55
C PHE A 11 -4.47 -5.25 23.35
N SER A 12 -4.72 -5.21 24.66
CA SER A 12 -4.63 -6.38 25.53
C SER A 12 -6.06 -6.80 25.87
N HIS A 13 -6.44 -7.99 25.42
CA HIS A 13 -7.74 -8.66 25.58
C HIS A 13 -8.81 -8.39 24.51
N LEU A 14 -8.59 -8.89 23.30
CA LEU A 14 -9.71 -9.38 22.48
C LEU A 14 -9.75 -10.90 22.62
N HIS A 15 -10.35 -11.39 23.70
CA HIS A 15 -10.78 -12.79 23.77
C HIS A 15 -11.83 -12.97 22.68
N ILE A 16 -11.51 -13.74 21.64
CA ILE A 16 -12.52 -14.46 20.88
C ILE A 16 -13.36 -15.16 21.95
N ARG A 17 -14.62 -14.75 22.13
CA ARG A 17 -15.62 -15.59 22.76
C ARG A 17 -15.80 -16.77 21.81
N THR A 18 -14.86 -17.72 21.84
CA THR A 18 -15.22 -19.10 21.63
C THR A 18 -16.32 -19.34 22.65
N SER A 19 -17.47 -19.82 22.19
CA SER A 19 -18.57 -20.17 23.07
C SER A 19 -18.04 -21.11 24.15
N ASN A 20 -17.66 -20.53 25.29
CA ASN A 20 -17.30 -21.23 26.50
C ASN A 20 -18.62 -21.79 27.03
N CYS A 21 -19.07 -22.88 26.39
CA CYS A 21 -20.16 -23.70 26.89
C CYS A 21 -19.67 -24.30 28.22
N HIS A 22 -19.93 -23.59 29.32
CA HIS A 22 -20.32 -24.11 30.64
C HIS A 22 -19.62 -25.38 31.17
N CYS A 23 -18.37 -25.66 30.78
CA CYS A 23 -17.76 -26.97 31.02
C CYS A 23 -17.17 -27.12 32.44
N HIS A 24 -17.18 -26.06 33.26
CA HIS A 24 -16.59 -26.10 34.60
C HIS A 24 -17.51 -26.63 35.70
N HIS A 25 -18.81 -26.89 35.45
CA HIS A 25 -19.75 -27.27 36.52
C HIS A 25 -20.35 -28.67 36.45
N LEU A 26 -20.00 -29.50 35.45
CA LEU A 26 -20.64 -30.81 35.24
C LEU A 26 -19.68 -32.01 35.30
N ARG A 27 -18.56 -31.87 36.02
CA ARG A 27 -17.60 -32.97 36.27
C ARG A 27 -18.10 -34.09 37.19
N ALA A 28 -19.31 -34.00 37.74
CA ALA A 28 -19.73 -34.81 38.90
C ALA A 28 -20.72 -35.95 38.65
N SER A 29 -21.13 -36.25 37.41
CA SER A 29 -22.05 -37.38 37.16
C SER A 29 -21.70 -38.09 35.87
N GLY A 30 -21.48 -39.42 35.93
CA GLY A 30 -20.91 -40.29 34.89
C GLY A 30 -21.70 -40.45 33.57
N ARG A 31 -22.21 -39.35 33.00
CA ARG A 31 -22.82 -39.24 31.66
C ARG A 31 -21.97 -38.42 30.68
N ILE A 32 -20.64 -38.56 30.74
CA ILE A 32 -19.70 -37.81 29.88
C ILE A 32 -19.78 -38.27 28.41
N ARG A 33 -20.14 -39.54 28.16
CA ARG A 33 -20.07 -40.16 26.81
C ARG A 33 -21.13 -39.68 25.80
N THR A 34 -22.22 -39.05 26.26
CA THR A 34 -23.31 -38.58 25.37
C THR A 34 -23.19 -37.08 25.06
N ILE A 35 -22.65 -36.29 26.00
CA ILE A 35 -22.51 -34.83 25.84
C ILE A 35 -21.37 -34.49 24.86
N GLU A 36 -20.26 -35.22 24.89
CA GLU A 36 -19.15 -35.04 23.92
C GLU A 36 -19.58 -35.40 22.48
N LYS A 37 -20.40 -36.44 22.31
CA LYS A 37 -21.01 -36.78 21.02
C LYS A 37 -21.97 -35.68 20.55
N CYS A 38 -22.80 -35.12 21.42
CA CYS A 38 -23.73 -34.05 21.07
C CYS A 38 -23.02 -32.73 20.74
N ILE A 39 -21.95 -32.36 21.44
CA ILE A 39 -21.18 -31.12 21.18
C ILE A 39 -20.41 -31.22 19.86
N LEU A 40 -19.79 -32.37 19.56
CA LEU A 40 -19.09 -32.59 18.28
C LEU A 40 -20.06 -32.64 17.09
N ILE A 41 -21.28 -33.16 17.28
CA ILE A 41 -22.33 -33.16 16.25
C ILE A 41 -22.92 -31.77 16.08
N SER A 42 -23.20 -31.02 17.16
CA SER A 42 -23.77 -29.67 17.07
C SER A 42 -22.80 -28.65 16.47
N LEU A 43 -21.50 -28.72 16.78
CA LEU A 43 -20.47 -27.87 16.17
C LEU A 43 -20.29 -28.14 14.67
N SER A 44 -20.57 -29.36 14.20
CA SER A 44 -20.49 -29.71 12.78
C SER A 44 -21.65 -29.18 11.93
N LEU A 45 -22.76 -28.79 12.57
CA LEU A 45 -23.99 -28.35 11.90
C LEU A 45 -24.10 -26.82 11.72
N SER A 46 -23.19 -26.03 12.34
CA SER A 46 -23.24 -24.56 12.35
C SER A 46 -22.02 -23.88 11.73
N LEU A 47 -21.05 -24.64 11.23
CA LEU A 47 -19.77 -24.15 10.72
C LEU A 47 -19.51 -24.69 9.32
N SER A 48 -18.96 -23.85 8.44
CA SER A 48 -18.47 -24.21 7.13
C SER A 48 -16.94 -24.14 7.11
N GLN A 49 -16.31 -24.99 6.32
CA GLN A 49 -14.86 -24.98 6.19
C GLN A 49 -14.45 -24.73 4.75
N ILE A 50 -13.73 -23.62 4.53
CA ILE A 50 -13.28 -23.18 3.21
C ILE A 50 -11.77 -23.04 3.27
N ASN A 51 -11.06 -23.80 2.41
CA ASN A 51 -9.60 -23.78 2.31
C ASN A 51 -8.87 -23.92 3.67
N CYS A 52 -9.37 -24.83 4.52
CA CYS A 52 -8.86 -25.13 5.87
C CYS A 52 -9.10 -24.05 6.94
N VAL A 53 -9.87 -23.00 6.65
CA VAL A 53 -10.37 -22.04 7.65
C VAL A 53 -11.85 -22.28 7.90
N THR A 54 -12.23 -22.16 9.17
CA THR A 54 -13.60 -22.35 9.62
C THR A 54 -14.34 -21.01 9.68
N PHE A 55 -15.51 -20.96 9.05
CA PHE A 55 -16.42 -19.81 9.02
C PHE A 55 -17.79 -20.22 9.57
N PRO A 56 -18.56 -19.30 10.17
CA PRO A 56 -19.94 -19.59 10.57
C PRO A 56 -20.82 -19.89 9.34
N LEU A 57 -21.82 -20.77 9.49
CA LEU A 57 -22.84 -20.97 8.46
C LEU A 57 -23.81 -19.78 8.43
N PRO A 58 -24.21 -19.28 7.25
CA PRO A 58 -25.03 -18.06 7.11
C PRO A 58 -26.38 -18.10 7.87
N MET A 59 -26.93 -19.29 8.09
CA MET A 59 -28.28 -19.49 8.64
C MET A 59 -28.32 -19.66 10.17
N SER A 60 -27.16 -19.69 10.86
CA SER A 60 -27.07 -20.14 12.26
C SER A 60 -26.43 -19.17 13.24
N THR A 61 -26.01 -17.97 12.83
CA THR A 61 -25.31 -17.01 13.70
C THR A 61 -25.96 -15.63 13.72
N PRO A 62 -25.97 -14.94 14.88
CA PRO A 62 -26.22 -13.49 14.94
C PRO A 62 -25.23 -12.76 14.04
N GLU A 63 -25.61 -11.60 13.50
CA GLU A 63 -24.72 -10.74 12.69
C GLU A 63 -23.34 -10.60 13.37
N GLN A 64 -22.29 -11.11 12.71
CA GLN A 64 -20.93 -10.94 13.17
C GLN A 64 -20.54 -9.48 12.92
N GLN A 65 -20.34 -8.73 14.00
CA GLN A 65 -19.87 -7.35 13.92
C GLN A 65 -18.47 -7.30 13.30
N LEU A 66 -18.25 -6.31 12.43
CA LEU A 66 -16.94 -6.00 11.88
C LEU A 66 -15.98 -5.52 12.97
N LEU A 67 -14.68 -5.75 12.78
CA LEU A 67 -13.65 -5.25 13.69
C LEU A 67 -13.58 -3.72 13.64
N LYS A 68 -13.78 -3.12 12.45
CA LYS A 68 -13.87 -1.68 12.24
C LYS A 68 -15.16 -1.33 11.47
N PRO A 69 -16.31 -1.19 12.15
CA PRO A 69 -17.63 -1.11 11.51
C PRO A 69 -17.84 0.12 10.63
N ASP A 70 -17.15 1.23 10.91
CA ASP A 70 -17.28 2.48 10.16
C ASP A 70 -16.21 2.63 9.07
N GLU A 71 -15.40 1.58 8.83
CA GLU A 71 -14.28 1.62 7.90
C GLU A 71 -14.22 0.41 6.97
N TRP A 72 -13.77 0.63 5.74
CA TRP A 72 -13.48 -0.46 4.80
C TRP A 72 -12.09 -1.03 5.03
N SER A 73 -11.88 -1.62 6.21
CA SER A 73 -10.55 -2.03 6.66
C SER A 73 -10.07 -3.33 6.02
N TYR A 74 -8.78 -3.42 5.75
CA TYR A 74 -8.15 -4.64 5.24
C TYR A 74 -8.33 -5.84 6.18
N CYS A 75 -8.48 -5.63 7.48
CA CYS A 75 -8.69 -6.71 8.43
C CYS A 75 -10.13 -7.29 8.40
N ASP A 76 -11.09 -6.67 7.72
CA ASP A 76 -12.48 -7.12 7.73
C ASP A 76 -12.89 -7.88 6.44
N TYR A 77 -12.26 -7.56 5.30
CA TYR A 77 -12.77 -7.98 3.99
C TYR A 77 -11.87 -8.96 3.21
N PHE A 78 -10.75 -9.41 3.77
CA PHE A 78 -9.74 -10.22 3.06
C PHE A 78 -9.50 -11.61 3.69
N TRP A 79 -10.58 -12.24 4.19
CA TRP A 79 -10.51 -13.54 4.85
C TRP A 79 -10.61 -14.75 3.92
N THR A 80 -11.42 -14.64 2.87
CA THR A 80 -11.65 -15.71 1.90
C THR A 80 -10.67 -15.63 0.74
N ASP A 81 -10.31 -16.78 0.17
CA ASP A 81 -9.48 -16.80 -1.02
C ASP A 81 -10.30 -16.43 -2.27
N LYS A 82 -9.71 -15.64 -3.15
CA LYS A 82 -10.32 -15.20 -4.39
C LYS A 82 -9.99 -16.19 -5.50
N LYS A 83 -11.03 -16.69 -6.17
CA LYS A 83 -10.89 -17.49 -7.39
C LYS A 83 -10.73 -16.57 -8.59
N ASP A 84 -9.88 -16.95 -9.54
CA ASP A 84 -9.85 -16.28 -10.83
C ASP A 84 -11.18 -16.46 -11.59
N PRO A 85 -11.51 -15.59 -12.57
CA PRO A 85 -12.75 -15.72 -13.35
C PRO A 85 -12.86 -17.01 -14.16
N GLN A 86 -11.75 -17.72 -14.36
CA GLN A 86 -11.65 -18.95 -15.15
C GLN A 86 -11.72 -20.20 -14.26
N GLY A 87 -11.78 -20.04 -12.93
CA GLY A 87 -11.77 -21.09 -11.91
C GLY A 87 -10.44 -21.85 -11.75
N THR A 88 -9.38 -21.46 -12.45
CA THR A 88 -8.15 -22.28 -12.61
C THR A 88 -7.16 -22.07 -11.46
N SER A 89 -7.13 -20.86 -10.89
CA SER A 89 -6.23 -20.47 -9.81
C SER A 89 -6.97 -19.77 -8.67
N CYS A 90 -6.42 -19.89 -7.46
CA CYS A 90 -6.97 -19.33 -6.23
C CYS A 90 -5.86 -18.56 -5.53
N ILE A 91 -6.06 -17.25 -5.32
CA ILE A 91 -5.12 -16.39 -4.59
C ILE A 91 -5.72 -16.08 -3.21
N SER A 92 -4.88 -16.06 -2.18
CA SER A 92 -5.37 -15.74 -0.84
C SER A 92 -5.78 -14.27 -0.72
N GLY A 93 -6.70 -13.96 0.20
CA GLY A 93 -7.06 -12.56 0.47
C GLY A 93 -5.84 -11.71 0.85
N PHE A 94 -4.89 -12.27 1.61
CA PHE A 94 -3.64 -11.59 1.95
C PHE A 94 -2.76 -11.30 0.73
N GLU A 95 -2.71 -12.22 -0.22
CA GLU A 95 -1.95 -12.03 -1.45
C GLU A 95 -2.51 -10.90 -2.32
N VAL A 96 -3.83 -10.71 -2.32
CA VAL A 96 -4.47 -9.54 -2.96
C VAL A 96 -3.95 -8.23 -2.33
N LEU A 97 -3.85 -8.17 -1.00
CA LEU A 97 -3.29 -7.00 -0.30
C LEU A 97 -1.83 -6.77 -0.68
N LEU A 98 -1.00 -7.82 -0.72
CA LEU A 98 0.40 -7.71 -1.13
C LEU A 98 0.55 -7.23 -2.58
N GLN A 99 -0.28 -7.72 -3.50
CA GLN A 99 -0.29 -7.26 -4.88
C GLN A 99 -0.66 -5.77 -4.97
N LYS A 100 -1.63 -5.30 -4.17
CA LYS A 100 -1.96 -3.87 -4.07
C LYS A 100 -0.77 -3.02 -3.62
N GLN A 101 -0.02 -3.50 -2.63
CA GLN A 101 1.18 -2.84 -2.12
C GLN A 101 2.28 -2.75 -3.20
N LEU A 102 2.58 -3.87 -3.87
CA LEU A 102 3.56 -3.92 -4.95
C LEU A 102 3.18 -3.00 -6.12
N LYS A 103 1.90 -3.01 -6.52
CA LYS A 103 1.38 -2.09 -7.53
C LYS A 103 1.53 -0.63 -7.08
N GLY A 104 1.21 -0.31 -5.82
CA GLY A 104 1.38 1.03 -5.27
C GLY A 104 2.82 1.54 -5.38
N LYS A 105 3.82 0.70 -5.05
CA LYS A 105 5.24 1.05 -5.21
C LYS A 105 5.64 1.19 -6.68
N HIS A 106 5.07 0.39 -7.58
CA HIS A 106 5.32 0.52 -9.01
C HIS A 106 4.78 1.84 -9.58
N MET A 107 3.54 2.22 -9.26
CA MET A 107 2.95 3.49 -9.71
C MET A 107 3.74 4.69 -9.19
N GLN A 108 4.21 4.64 -7.93
CA GLN A 108 5.09 5.66 -7.38
C GLN A 108 6.40 5.82 -8.19
N LYS A 109 6.98 4.71 -8.67
CA LYS A 109 8.18 4.75 -9.52
C LYS A 109 7.89 5.40 -10.88
N GLU A 110 6.76 5.05 -11.50
CA GLU A 110 6.35 5.66 -12.78
C GLU A 110 6.08 7.16 -12.64
N MET A 111 5.49 7.60 -11.51
CA MET A 111 5.32 9.03 -11.21
C MET A 111 6.68 9.75 -11.14
N ALA A 112 7.70 9.15 -10.51
CA ALA A 112 9.03 9.74 -10.49
C ALA A 112 9.68 9.77 -11.89
N GLU A 113 9.49 8.73 -12.70
CA GLU A 113 9.96 8.70 -14.09
C GLU A 113 9.30 9.81 -14.93
N PHE A 114 8.02 10.09 -14.70
CA PHE A 114 7.34 11.23 -15.33
C PHE A 114 7.98 12.57 -14.92
N ILE A 115 8.28 12.77 -13.63
CA ILE A 115 8.97 13.99 -13.17
C ILE A 115 10.37 14.10 -13.79
N ARG A 116 11.08 12.98 -13.97
CA ARG A 116 12.37 12.96 -14.67
C ARG A 116 12.28 13.43 -16.11
N GLU A 117 11.27 12.99 -16.86
CA GLU A 117 11.07 13.49 -18.23
C GLU A 117 10.73 14.98 -18.23
N ARG A 118 9.94 15.46 -17.25
CA ARG A 118 9.72 16.90 -17.07
C ARG A 118 11.02 17.66 -16.79
N ILE A 119 11.90 17.14 -15.93
CA ILE A 119 13.21 17.75 -15.64
C ILE A 119 14.03 17.91 -16.93
N LYS A 120 14.11 16.87 -17.77
CA LYS A 120 14.84 16.93 -19.04
C LYS A 120 14.31 18.02 -19.98
N ILE A 121 12.99 18.18 -20.05
CA ILE A 121 12.35 19.23 -20.85
C ILE A 121 12.79 20.61 -20.36
N GLU A 122 12.77 20.83 -19.04
CA GLU A 122 13.21 22.10 -18.45
C GLU A 122 14.70 22.37 -18.69
N GLU A 123 15.55 21.36 -18.56
CA GLU A 123 16.99 21.48 -18.84
C GLU A 123 17.28 21.83 -20.30
N GLU A 124 16.56 21.21 -21.24
CA GLU A 124 16.69 21.52 -22.67
C GLU A 124 16.17 22.94 -22.99
N TYR A 125 15.05 23.34 -22.38
CA TYR A 125 14.51 24.69 -22.53
C TYR A 125 15.49 25.75 -22.02
N ALA A 126 15.99 25.59 -20.79
CA ALA A 126 17.00 26.48 -20.20
C ALA A 126 18.27 26.54 -21.07
N LYS A 127 18.75 25.40 -21.57
CA LYS A 127 19.91 25.34 -22.46
C LYS A 127 19.70 26.14 -23.75
N ASN A 128 18.51 26.05 -24.35
CA ASN A 128 18.20 26.78 -25.58
C ASN A 128 18.08 28.28 -25.33
N LEU A 129 17.47 28.71 -24.22
CA LEU A 129 17.44 30.11 -23.80
C LEU A 129 18.85 30.67 -23.58
N ALA A 130 19.69 29.97 -22.82
CA ALA A 130 21.08 30.36 -22.56
C ALA A 130 21.91 30.44 -23.85
N LYS A 131 21.65 29.56 -24.83
CA LYS A 131 22.31 29.63 -26.13
C LYS A 131 21.83 30.86 -26.93
N LEU A 132 20.53 31.12 -26.94
CA LEU A 132 19.93 32.26 -27.65
C LEU A 132 20.42 33.60 -27.08
N SER A 133 20.56 33.70 -25.76
CA SER A 133 21.02 34.91 -25.08
C SER A 133 22.43 35.35 -25.51
N GLN A 134 23.25 34.45 -26.05
CA GLN A 134 24.63 34.70 -26.47
C GLN A 134 24.78 34.96 -27.97
N ILE A 135 23.70 34.86 -28.77
CA ILE A 135 23.81 35.06 -30.22
C ILE A 135 24.02 36.56 -30.50
N PRO A 136 25.03 36.96 -31.29
CA PRO A 136 25.37 38.36 -31.55
C PRO A 136 24.44 39.03 -32.58
N LEU A 137 23.12 38.79 -32.51
CA LEU A 137 22.14 39.48 -33.35
C LEU A 137 21.94 40.92 -32.86
N ALA A 138 21.90 41.84 -33.83
CA ALA A 138 21.83 43.29 -33.61
C ALA A 138 22.80 43.77 -32.52
N GLY A 139 24.00 43.21 -32.46
CA GLY A 139 25.03 43.59 -31.49
C GLY A 139 25.70 44.94 -31.81
N GLN A 140 25.37 45.54 -32.95
CA GLN A 140 25.82 46.86 -33.38
C GLN A 140 24.78 47.95 -33.15
N GLU A 141 23.63 47.63 -32.55
CA GLU A 141 22.67 48.66 -32.15
C GLU A 141 23.27 49.46 -30.98
N GLU A 142 23.23 50.78 -31.08
CA GLU A 142 23.91 51.71 -30.17
C GLU A 142 22.89 52.58 -29.42
N GLY A 143 23.39 53.45 -28.54
CA GLY A 143 22.55 54.36 -27.76
C GLY A 143 21.63 53.66 -26.76
N THR A 144 20.62 54.39 -26.31
CA THR A 144 19.64 53.91 -25.33
C THR A 144 18.82 52.73 -25.86
N LEU A 145 18.55 52.67 -27.17
CA LEU A 145 17.92 51.51 -27.81
C LEU A 145 18.82 50.26 -27.76
N GLY A 146 20.11 50.42 -28.05
CA GLY A 146 21.10 49.33 -27.98
C GLY A 146 21.23 48.75 -26.57
N GLU A 147 21.24 49.60 -25.55
CA GLU A 147 21.24 49.18 -24.14
C GLU A 147 19.99 48.35 -23.79
N ALA A 148 18.80 48.79 -24.19
CA ALA A 148 17.55 48.05 -23.97
C ALA A 148 17.56 46.68 -24.69
N TRP A 149 18.07 46.63 -25.93
CA TRP A 149 18.23 45.37 -26.68
C TRP A 149 19.21 44.41 -26.00
N ALA A 150 20.35 44.93 -25.51
CA ALA A 150 21.33 44.14 -24.78
C ALA A 150 20.73 43.56 -23.49
N GLN A 151 19.93 44.34 -22.76
CA GLN A 151 19.26 43.87 -21.55
C GLN A 151 18.17 42.82 -21.84
N LEU A 152 17.43 42.94 -22.94
CA LEU A 152 16.50 41.89 -23.37
C LEU A 152 17.24 40.57 -23.67
N LYS A 153 18.39 40.62 -24.35
CA LYS A 153 19.20 39.40 -24.54
C LYS A 153 19.70 38.83 -23.21
N LYS A 154 20.07 39.70 -22.25
CA LYS A 154 20.49 39.28 -20.92
C LYS A 154 19.34 38.64 -20.12
N SER A 155 18.11 39.16 -20.21
CA SER A 155 16.96 38.58 -19.49
C SER A 155 16.68 37.14 -19.90
N LEU A 156 16.96 36.76 -21.17
CA LEU A 156 16.89 35.34 -21.60
C LEU A 156 17.90 34.45 -20.85
N ALA A 157 19.08 34.97 -20.48
CA ALA A 157 20.03 34.22 -19.65
C ALA A 157 19.53 34.09 -18.21
N ASP A 158 18.91 35.14 -17.68
CA ASP A 158 18.31 35.13 -16.34
C ASP A 158 17.11 34.14 -16.28
N GLU A 159 16.25 34.12 -17.31
CA GLU A 159 15.17 33.12 -17.48
C GLU A 159 15.73 31.69 -17.56
N ALA A 160 16.81 31.48 -18.31
CA ALA A 160 17.48 30.18 -18.37
C ALA A 160 17.95 29.71 -16.98
N GLU A 161 18.49 30.61 -16.16
CA GLU A 161 18.91 30.29 -14.80
C GLU A 161 17.72 29.95 -13.88
N VAL A 162 16.60 30.67 -14.01
CA VAL A 162 15.35 30.37 -13.28
C VAL A 162 14.87 28.96 -13.59
N HIS A 163 14.78 28.59 -14.87
CA HIS A 163 14.33 27.26 -15.30
C HIS A 163 15.30 26.14 -14.91
N LEU A 164 16.62 26.39 -14.94
CA LEU A 164 17.62 25.42 -14.49
C LEU A 164 17.58 25.19 -12.97
N LYS A 165 17.33 26.25 -12.18
CA LYS A 165 17.10 26.13 -10.73
C LYS A 165 15.82 25.34 -10.46
N PHE A 166 14.76 25.59 -11.22
CA PHE A 166 13.51 24.85 -11.10
C PHE A 166 13.69 23.35 -11.38
N SER A 167 14.41 22.97 -12.44
CA SER A 167 14.70 21.57 -12.75
C SER A 167 15.49 20.88 -11.62
N SER A 168 16.46 21.58 -11.03
CA SER A 168 17.24 21.11 -9.89
C SER A 168 16.38 20.90 -8.62
N LYS A 169 15.44 21.80 -8.35
CA LYS A 169 14.47 21.65 -7.26
C LYS A 169 13.50 20.50 -7.51
N LEU A 170 12.97 20.35 -8.73
CA LEU A 170 12.14 19.18 -9.09
C LEU A 170 12.87 17.86 -8.83
N GLN A 171 14.14 17.77 -9.18
CA GLN A 171 14.94 16.56 -8.97
C GLN A 171 15.08 16.25 -7.47
N SER A 172 15.48 17.23 -6.68
CA SER A 172 15.84 17.04 -5.26
C SER A 172 14.63 16.99 -4.32
N GLU A 173 13.57 17.74 -4.61
CA GLU A 173 12.42 17.91 -3.73
C GLU A 173 11.18 17.10 -4.16
N VAL A 174 11.15 16.55 -5.39
CA VAL A 174 9.99 15.77 -5.89
C VAL A 174 10.42 14.40 -6.42
N GLU A 175 11.28 14.35 -7.44
CA GLU A 175 11.66 13.08 -8.09
C GLU A 175 12.36 12.11 -7.13
N LYS A 176 13.41 12.60 -6.46
CA LYS A 176 14.24 11.78 -5.58
C LYS A 176 13.45 11.24 -4.38
N PRO A 177 12.66 12.04 -3.63
CA PRO A 177 11.82 11.53 -2.56
C PRO A 177 10.81 10.47 -3.03
N LEU A 178 10.20 10.65 -4.20
CA LEU A 178 9.30 9.64 -4.79
C LEU A 178 10.05 8.33 -5.10
N LEU A 179 11.31 8.36 -5.51
CA LEU A 179 12.08 7.14 -5.78
C LEU A 179 12.52 6.42 -4.50
N THR A 180 13.11 7.17 -3.57
CA THR A 180 13.80 6.61 -2.39
C THR A 180 12.85 6.28 -1.24
N PHE A 181 11.58 6.71 -1.29
CA PHE A 181 10.61 6.36 -0.27
C PHE A 181 10.50 4.84 -0.09
N ARG A 182 10.89 4.34 1.09
CA ARG A 182 10.89 2.93 1.50
C ARG A 182 11.70 2.00 0.58
N GLU A 183 13.02 2.14 0.59
CA GLU A 183 13.92 1.30 -0.23
C GLU A 183 13.85 -0.20 0.12
N ASN A 184 13.60 -0.54 1.40
CA ASN A 184 13.49 -1.93 1.87
C ASN A 184 12.13 -2.59 1.58
N PHE A 185 11.20 -1.89 0.91
CA PHE A 185 9.81 -2.31 0.74
C PHE A 185 9.63 -3.73 0.19
N LYS A 186 10.38 -4.11 -0.86
CA LYS A 186 10.27 -5.45 -1.46
C LYS A 186 10.68 -6.56 -0.48
N LYS A 187 11.65 -6.29 0.39
CA LYS A 187 12.10 -7.23 1.42
C LYS A 187 11.02 -7.40 2.49
N ASP A 188 10.41 -6.30 2.92
CA ASP A 188 9.33 -6.32 3.91
C ASP A 188 8.08 -7.06 3.39
N MET A 189 7.67 -6.81 2.14
CA MET A 189 6.55 -7.54 1.52
C MET A 189 6.79 -9.05 1.45
N LYS A 190 8.02 -9.47 1.11
CA LYS A 190 8.41 -10.89 1.14
C LYS A 190 8.37 -11.47 2.55
N ARG A 191 8.83 -10.72 3.55
CA ARG A 191 8.79 -11.14 4.96
C ARG A 191 7.35 -11.34 5.42
N PHE A 192 6.46 -10.39 5.17
CA PHE A 192 5.05 -10.50 5.53
C PHE A 192 4.37 -11.68 4.83
N ASN A 193 4.62 -11.84 3.52
CA ASN A 193 4.10 -12.99 2.76
C ASN A 193 4.53 -14.32 3.37
N HIS A 194 5.83 -14.48 3.62
CA HIS A 194 6.38 -15.72 4.16
C HIS A 194 5.80 -16.04 5.55
N HIS A 195 5.70 -15.05 6.43
CA HIS A 195 5.15 -15.21 7.77
C HIS A 195 3.71 -15.71 7.75
N ILE A 196 2.82 -15.03 7.01
CA ILE A 196 1.41 -15.43 6.92
C ILE A 196 1.24 -16.78 6.19
N ALA A 197 2.02 -17.03 5.13
CA ALA A 197 1.98 -18.30 4.40
C ALA A 197 2.41 -19.49 5.28
N GLU A 198 3.43 -19.32 6.13
CA GLU A 198 3.88 -20.38 7.03
C GLU A 198 2.83 -20.70 8.11
N LEU A 199 2.15 -19.68 8.67
CA LEU A 199 1.03 -19.89 9.58
C LEU A 199 -0.13 -20.61 8.88
N ARG A 200 -0.43 -20.24 7.63
CA ARG A 200 -1.47 -20.92 6.85
C ARG A 200 -1.12 -22.38 6.56
N LYS A 201 0.14 -22.67 6.25
CA LYS A 201 0.64 -24.03 6.06
C LYS A 201 0.52 -24.87 7.34
N GLN A 202 0.85 -24.30 8.50
CA GLN A 202 0.64 -24.96 9.80
C GLN A 202 -0.85 -25.27 10.03
N LEU A 203 -1.73 -24.32 9.72
CA LEU A 203 -3.19 -24.50 9.84
C LEU A 203 -3.70 -25.64 8.94
N VAL A 204 -3.26 -25.72 7.68
CA VAL A 204 -3.57 -26.83 6.76
C VAL A 204 -3.11 -28.17 7.33
N GLY A 205 -1.90 -28.21 7.90
CA GLY A 205 -1.37 -29.42 8.56
C GLY A 205 -2.22 -29.86 9.76
N ARG A 206 -2.67 -28.93 10.60
CA ARG A 206 -3.57 -29.22 11.73
C ARG A 206 -4.94 -29.69 11.26
N HIS A 207 -5.49 -29.07 10.23
CA HIS A 207 -6.76 -29.49 9.64
C HIS A 207 -6.68 -30.95 9.13
N SER A 208 -5.62 -31.31 8.40
CA SER A 208 -5.40 -32.69 7.95
C SER A 208 -5.33 -33.70 9.13
N ALA A 209 -4.71 -33.29 10.25
CA ALA A 209 -4.67 -34.13 11.45
C ALA A 209 -6.06 -34.33 12.08
N VAL A 210 -6.90 -33.28 12.11
CA VAL A 210 -8.30 -33.36 12.56
C VAL A 210 -9.08 -34.35 11.70
N GLU A 211 -8.99 -34.25 10.37
CA GLU A 211 -9.71 -35.14 9.45
C GLU A 211 -9.27 -36.59 9.58
N LYS A 212 -7.96 -36.83 9.77
CA LYS A 212 -7.43 -38.16 10.05
C LYS A 212 -7.95 -38.72 11.38
N ALA A 213 -7.98 -37.91 12.45
CA ALA A 213 -8.51 -38.32 13.75
C ALA A 213 -10.01 -38.58 13.70
N ARG A 214 -10.77 -37.76 12.96
CA ARG A 214 -12.21 -37.92 12.73
C ARG A 214 -12.52 -39.24 12.03
N LYS A 215 -11.77 -39.57 10.96
CA LYS A 215 -11.88 -40.86 10.27
C LYS A 215 -11.54 -42.03 11.19
N ALA A 216 -10.44 -41.93 11.95
CA ALA A 216 -10.07 -42.96 12.91
C ALA A 216 -11.15 -43.20 13.97
N LEU A 217 -11.76 -42.14 14.50
CA LEU A 217 -12.88 -42.26 15.44
C LEU A 217 -14.08 -42.96 14.80
N ALA A 218 -14.47 -42.58 13.58
CA ALA A 218 -15.56 -43.21 12.84
C ALA A 218 -15.31 -44.71 12.62
N ASP A 219 -14.09 -45.10 12.24
CA ASP A 219 -13.70 -46.50 12.07
C ASP A 219 -13.78 -47.28 13.40
N ARG A 220 -13.36 -46.67 14.53
CA ARG A 220 -13.44 -47.31 15.86
C ARG A 220 -14.87 -47.39 16.41
N GLN A 221 -15.73 -46.43 16.08
CA GLN A 221 -17.15 -46.48 16.41
C GLN A 221 -17.84 -47.61 15.64
N LYS A 222 -17.56 -47.73 14.34
CA LYS A 222 -18.08 -48.84 13.52
C LYS A 222 -17.64 -50.22 14.02
N ASP A 223 -16.37 -50.38 14.41
CA ASP A 223 -15.88 -51.65 15.02
C ASP A 223 -16.60 -51.97 16.34
N LEU A 224 -16.84 -50.96 17.17
CA LEU A 224 -17.60 -51.12 18.42
C LEU A 224 -19.05 -51.53 18.15
N ASP A 225 -19.71 -50.89 17.19
CA ASP A 225 -21.10 -51.18 16.83
C ASP A 225 -21.24 -52.61 16.29
N VAL A 226 -20.35 -53.05 15.39
CA VAL A 226 -20.32 -54.42 14.87
C VAL A 226 -20.13 -55.45 15.98
N LYS A 227 -19.19 -55.22 16.91
CA LYS A 227 -18.97 -56.13 18.05
C LYS A 227 -20.15 -56.16 19.01
N THR A 228 -20.82 -55.03 19.20
CA THR A 228 -22.03 -54.94 20.03
C THR A 228 -23.17 -55.76 19.41
N GLN A 229 -23.38 -55.66 18.09
CA GLN A 229 -24.36 -56.49 17.36
C GLN A 229 -24.04 -57.99 17.43
N GLN A 230 -22.75 -58.37 17.39
CA GLN A 230 -22.35 -59.78 17.53
C GLN A 230 -22.71 -60.38 18.90
N LEU A 231 -22.67 -59.57 19.97
CA LEU A 231 -23.04 -60.00 21.32
C LEU A 231 -24.53 -60.29 21.44
N GLU A 232 -25.38 -59.54 20.74
CA GLU A 232 -26.82 -59.77 20.67
C GLU A 232 -27.16 -61.12 20.01
N ILE A 233 -26.28 -61.63 19.14
CA ILE A 233 -26.45 -62.92 18.43
C ILE A 233 -25.86 -64.10 19.22
N LYS A 234 -24.74 -63.91 19.94
CA LYS A 234 -24.08 -64.99 20.69
C LYS A 234 -23.36 -64.47 21.94
N LEU A 235 -23.90 -64.80 23.11
CA LEU A 235 -23.30 -64.45 24.41
C LEU A 235 -22.06 -65.32 24.71
N SER A 236 -20.92 -64.67 24.97
CA SER A 236 -19.69 -65.32 25.42
C SER A 236 -18.81 -64.33 26.18
N ASN A 237 -18.21 -64.78 27.29
CA ASN A 237 -17.29 -63.95 28.10
C ASN A 237 -16.14 -63.35 27.29
N LYS A 238 -15.67 -64.04 26.23
CA LYS A 238 -14.63 -63.52 25.32
C LYS A 238 -15.12 -62.28 24.55
N MET A 239 -16.39 -62.26 24.16
CA MET A 239 -16.98 -61.18 23.37
C MET A 239 -17.25 -59.93 24.21
N GLU A 240 -17.62 -60.11 25.48
CA GLU A 240 -17.72 -58.99 26.44
C GLU A 240 -16.38 -58.26 26.63
N GLU A 241 -15.28 -59.01 26.73
CA GLU A 241 -13.93 -58.41 26.84
C GLU A 241 -13.50 -57.70 25.55
N ASP A 242 -13.82 -58.26 24.37
CA ASP A 242 -13.55 -57.62 23.08
C ASP A 242 -14.34 -56.32 22.88
N ILE A 243 -15.58 -56.23 23.41
CA ILE A 243 -16.38 -55.01 23.44
C ILE A 243 -15.77 -53.98 24.38
N LYS A 244 -15.39 -54.35 25.62
CA LYS A 244 -14.71 -53.43 26.54
C LYS A 244 -13.43 -52.85 25.90
N LYS A 245 -12.67 -53.68 25.20
CA LYS A 245 -11.47 -53.27 24.46
C LYS A 245 -11.77 -52.33 23.29
N ALA A 246 -12.79 -52.64 22.49
CA ALA A 246 -13.23 -51.77 21.38
C ALA A 246 -13.75 -50.42 21.92
N GLN A 247 -14.47 -50.43 23.03
CA GLN A 247 -14.97 -49.23 23.69
C GLN A 247 -13.84 -48.34 24.19
N ARG A 248 -12.83 -48.90 24.87
CA ARG A 248 -11.62 -48.14 25.28
C ARG A 248 -10.91 -47.51 24.09
N LYS A 249 -10.77 -48.26 22.97
CA LYS A 249 -10.17 -47.76 21.73
C LYS A 249 -10.98 -46.64 21.08
N SER A 250 -12.32 -46.70 21.14
CA SER A 250 -13.20 -45.65 20.64
C SER A 250 -13.11 -44.38 21.51
N THR A 251 -13.10 -44.54 22.84
CA THR A 251 -12.88 -43.41 23.78
C THR A 251 -11.53 -42.73 23.52
N GLN A 252 -10.45 -43.51 23.42
CA GLN A 252 -9.11 -42.96 23.14
C GLN A 252 -9.06 -42.18 21.81
N ALA A 253 -9.73 -42.68 20.76
CA ALA A 253 -9.82 -41.98 19.47
C ALA A 253 -10.63 -40.67 19.58
N GLY A 254 -11.59 -40.62 20.49
CA GLY A 254 -12.33 -39.39 20.83
C GLY A 254 -11.44 -38.36 21.50
N ASP A 255 -10.65 -38.77 22.50
CA ASP A 255 -9.68 -37.91 23.19
C ASP A 255 -8.62 -37.37 22.21
N ASP A 256 -8.15 -38.21 21.29
CA ASP A 256 -7.21 -37.80 20.23
C ASP A 256 -7.83 -36.79 19.25
N LEU A 257 -9.09 -36.99 18.85
CA LEU A 257 -9.80 -36.01 18.02
C LEU A 257 -9.95 -34.68 18.76
N MET A 258 -10.34 -34.69 20.03
CA MET A 258 -10.47 -33.48 20.85
C MET A 258 -9.15 -32.70 20.87
N ARG A 259 -8.03 -33.38 21.16
CA ARG A 259 -6.69 -32.79 21.13
C ARG A 259 -6.31 -32.23 19.76
N CYS A 260 -6.65 -32.92 18.67
CA CYS A 260 -6.40 -32.42 17.31
C CYS A 260 -7.20 -31.15 17.02
N VAL A 261 -8.47 -31.10 17.44
CA VAL A 261 -9.35 -29.92 17.28
C VAL A 261 -8.82 -28.74 18.10
N ASP A 262 -8.38 -28.95 19.34
CA ASP A 262 -7.80 -27.90 20.18
C ASP A 262 -6.56 -27.28 19.52
N LEU A 263 -5.65 -28.11 18.99
CA LEU A 263 -4.44 -27.64 18.30
C LEU A 263 -4.76 -26.92 16.98
N TYR A 264 -5.82 -27.34 16.27
CA TYR A 264 -6.34 -26.64 15.10
C TYR A 264 -6.85 -25.25 15.48
N ASN A 265 -7.73 -25.16 16.49
CA ASN A 265 -8.30 -23.89 16.94
C ASN A 265 -7.24 -22.91 17.45
N GLN A 266 -6.22 -23.40 18.17
CA GLN A 266 -5.07 -22.59 18.59
C GLN A 266 -4.29 -22.06 17.38
N SER A 267 -4.04 -22.91 16.37
CA SER A 267 -3.32 -22.48 15.16
C SER A 267 -4.14 -21.50 14.33
N GLN A 268 -5.46 -21.68 14.25
CA GLN A 268 -6.37 -20.76 13.57
C GLN A 268 -6.41 -19.41 14.28
N SER A 269 -6.49 -19.39 15.62
CA SER A 269 -6.51 -18.14 16.39
C SER A 269 -5.20 -17.37 16.23
N LYS A 270 -4.06 -18.07 16.25
CA LYS A 270 -2.75 -17.45 15.98
C LYS A 270 -2.67 -16.87 14.56
N TRP A 271 -3.11 -17.63 13.55
CA TRP A 271 -3.16 -17.13 12.18
C TRP A 271 -4.10 -15.91 12.05
N PHE A 272 -5.26 -15.94 12.71
CA PHE A 272 -6.22 -14.85 12.72
C PHE A 272 -5.61 -13.56 13.30
N GLU A 273 -5.03 -13.63 14.49
CA GLU A 273 -4.43 -12.45 15.15
C GLU A 273 -3.32 -11.83 14.29
N GLU A 274 -2.41 -12.66 13.75
CA GLU A 274 -1.31 -12.21 12.88
C GLU A 274 -1.82 -11.65 11.54
N MET A 275 -2.90 -12.21 11.00
CA MET A 275 -3.55 -11.73 9.78
C MET A 275 -4.20 -10.35 10.02
N VAL A 276 -4.89 -10.14 11.15
CA VAL A 276 -5.46 -8.84 11.52
C VAL A 276 -4.35 -7.79 11.64
N THR A 277 -3.32 -8.06 12.46
CA THR A 277 -2.27 -7.07 12.74
C THR A 277 -1.47 -6.73 11.49
N THR A 278 -1.11 -7.72 10.69
CA THR A 278 -0.35 -7.50 9.45
C THR A 278 -1.20 -6.76 8.41
N SER A 279 -2.50 -7.06 8.29
CA SER A 279 -3.39 -6.36 7.36
C SER A 279 -3.58 -4.89 7.73
N LEU A 280 -3.73 -4.58 9.02
CA LEU A 280 -3.77 -3.21 9.53
C LEU A 280 -2.46 -2.46 9.30
N GLU A 281 -1.32 -3.13 9.44
CA GLU A 281 -0.04 -2.51 9.08
C GLU A 281 0.01 -2.18 7.60
N LEU A 282 -0.38 -3.10 6.69
CA LEU A 282 -0.45 -2.83 5.25
C LEU A 282 -1.41 -1.67 4.92
N GLU A 283 -2.54 -1.56 5.61
CA GLU A 283 -3.46 -0.44 5.47
C GLU A 283 -2.79 0.89 5.84
N ARG A 284 -2.13 0.94 7.00
CA ARG A 284 -1.34 2.09 7.43
C ARG A 284 -0.25 2.46 6.42
N LEU A 285 0.45 1.46 5.86
CA LEU A 285 1.48 1.68 4.84
C LEU A 285 0.90 2.32 3.57
N GLU A 286 -0.30 1.92 3.16
CA GLU A 286 -0.95 2.48 1.98
C GLU A 286 -1.38 3.93 2.22
N VAL A 287 -1.95 4.24 3.38
CA VAL A 287 -2.31 5.61 3.77
C VAL A 287 -1.08 6.51 3.77
N GLU A 288 0.01 6.07 4.42
CA GLU A 288 1.28 6.81 4.46
C GLU A 288 1.84 7.06 3.05
N ARG A 289 1.75 6.07 2.15
CA ARG A 289 2.17 6.20 0.75
C ARG A 289 1.34 7.25 0.01
N VAL A 290 0.02 7.24 0.17
CA VAL A 290 -0.89 8.20 -0.49
C VAL A 290 -0.62 9.62 0.01
N GLU A 291 -0.48 9.82 1.32
CA GLU A 291 -0.18 11.12 1.90
C GLU A 291 1.19 11.65 1.46
N MET A 292 2.21 10.79 1.44
CA MET A 292 3.53 11.16 0.95
C MET A 292 3.47 11.60 -0.52
N ILE A 293 2.77 10.87 -1.39
CA ILE A 293 2.62 11.28 -2.81
C ILE A 293 1.89 12.61 -2.90
N ARG A 294 0.77 12.78 -2.18
CA ARG A 294 0.01 14.04 -2.15
C ARG A 294 0.91 15.21 -1.75
N GLN A 295 1.71 15.06 -0.70
CA GLN A 295 2.65 16.08 -0.24
C GLN A 295 3.63 16.50 -1.34
N HIS A 296 4.26 15.55 -2.04
CA HIS A 296 5.24 15.87 -3.07
C HIS A 296 4.61 16.41 -4.36
N LEU A 297 3.36 16.06 -4.66
CA LEU A 297 2.60 16.70 -5.73
C LEU A 297 2.21 18.14 -5.36
N CYS A 298 1.87 18.42 -4.09
CA CYS A 298 1.72 19.80 -3.63
C CYS A 298 3.04 20.57 -3.75
N GLN A 299 4.17 19.96 -3.38
CA GLN A 299 5.50 20.57 -3.54
C GLN A 299 5.79 20.90 -5.00
N TYR A 300 5.48 19.99 -5.93
CA TYR A 300 5.56 20.25 -7.36
C TYR A 300 4.77 21.53 -7.74
N THR A 301 3.51 21.66 -7.30
CA THR A 301 2.70 22.84 -7.62
C THR A 301 3.23 24.13 -6.99
N THR A 302 3.76 24.07 -5.76
CA THR A 302 4.40 25.22 -5.11
C THR A 302 5.62 25.68 -5.91
N LEU A 303 6.52 24.76 -6.26
CA LEU A 303 7.70 25.06 -7.06
C LEU A 303 7.34 25.66 -8.43
N ARG A 304 6.25 25.19 -9.05
CA ARG A 304 5.74 25.78 -10.29
C ARG A 304 5.31 27.23 -10.11
N HIS A 305 4.47 27.53 -9.13
CA HIS A 305 4.02 28.90 -8.88
C HIS A 305 5.18 29.85 -8.54
N GLU A 306 6.11 29.42 -7.69
CA GLU A 306 7.31 30.21 -7.37
C GLU A 306 8.16 30.49 -8.61
N THR A 307 8.38 29.47 -9.45
CA THR A 307 9.17 29.60 -10.68
C THR A 307 8.53 30.58 -11.65
N ASP A 308 7.21 30.49 -11.85
CA ASP A 308 6.49 31.40 -12.74
C ASP A 308 6.59 32.85 -12.25
N MET A 309 6.55 33.08 -10.92
CA MET A 309 6.79 34.41 -10.34
C MET A 309 8.21 34.93 -10.56
N PHE A 310 9.23 34.09 -10.35
CA PHE A 310 10.62 34.48 -10.62
C PHE A 310 10.85 34.77 -12.11
N ASN A 311 10.26 33.96 -12.99
CA ASN A 311 10.36 34.17 -14.43
C ASN A 311 9.69 35.48 -14.86
N GLN A 312 8.57 35.87 -14.25
CA GLN A 312 7.94 37.15 -14.52
C GLN A 312 8.85 38.34 -14.11
N SER A 313 9.59 38.22 -13.01
CA SER A 313 10.46 39.30 -12.52
C SER A 313 11.68 39.59 -13.41
N THR A 314 12.07 38.68 -14.31
CA THR A 314 13.22 38.90 -15.21
C THR A 314 12.97 39.99 -16.26
N MET A 315 11.70 40.38 -16.49
CA MET A 315 11.32 41.42 -17.44
C MET A 315 11.43 42.84 -16.85
N GLU A 316 11.43 43.00 -15.52
CA GLU A 316 11.44 44.32 -14.89
C GLU A 316 12.62 45.21 -15.33
N PRO A 317 13.87 44.73 -15.45
CA PRO A 317 14.98 45.53 -15.94
C PRO A 317 14.83 45.94 -17.41
N VAL A 318 14.19 45.09 -18.23
CA VAL A 318 13.93 45.38 -19.64
C VAL A 318 12.91 46.51 -19.75
N ASP A 319 11.81 46.42 -19.01
CA ASP A 319 10.77 47.46 -18.98
C ASP A 319 11.33 48.81 -18.53
N GLN A 320 12.22 48.82 -17.54
CA GLN A 320 12.90 50.04 -17.07
C GLN A 320 13.73 50.69 -18.17
N LEU A 321 14.53 49.92 -18.91
CA LEU A 321 15.35 50.47 -20.00
C LEU A 321 14.50 50.90 -21.18
N LEU A 322 13.45 50.16 -21.52
CA LEU A 322 12.51 50.55 -22.59
C LEU A 322 11.84 51.89 -22.31
N GLN A 323 11.52 52.19 -21.05
CA GLN A 323 11.00 53.51 -20.64
C GLN A 323 12.02 54.63 -20.78
N SER A 324 13.32 54.30 -20.78
CA SER A 324 14.42 55.27 -20.90
C SER A 324 14.90 55.50 -22.34
N VAL A 325 14.36 54.78 -23.33
CA VAL A 325 14.73 54.94 -24.74
C VAL A 325 14.35 56.34 -25.22
N ASP A 326 15.35 57.09 -25.71
CA ASP A 326 15.20 58.46 -26.18
C ASP A 326 15.79 58.62 -27.60
N PRO A 327 14.92 58.64 -28.64
CA PRO A 327 15.37 58.80 -30.02
C PRO A 327 16.10 60.12 -30.31
N ALA A 328 15.81 61.19 -29.54
CA ALA A 328 16.48 62.48 -29.73
C ALA A 328 17.92 62.43 -29.21
N ARG A 329 18.12 61.81 -28.04
CA ARG A 329 19.44 61.57 -27.46
C ARG A 329 20.27 60.63 -28.33
N ASP A 330 19.69 59.53 -28.80
CA ASP A 330 20.39 58.57 -29.66
C ASP A 330 20.83 59.23 -30.98
N ARG A 331 19.95 60.04 -31.60
CA ARG A 331 20.31 60.84 -32.78
C ARG A 331 21.44 61.82 -32.48
N GLU A 332 21.40 62.51 -31.34
CA GLU A 332 22.43 63.45 -30.96
C GLU A 332 23.80 62.76 -30.81
N LEU A 333 23.85 61.64 -30.09
CA LEU A 333 25.07 60.84 -29.93
C LEU A 333 25.65 60.44 -31.29
N TRP A 334 24.82 59.86 -32.17
CA TRP A 334 25.28 59.44 -33.49
C TRP A 334 25.77 60.60 -34.36
N VAL A 335 25.07 61.73 -34.40
CA VAL A 335 25.50 62.91 -35.16
C VAL A 335 26.79 63.48 -34.61
N GLN A 336 26.97 63.53 -33.29
CA GLN A 336 28.20 64.04 -32.67
C GLN A 336 29.43 63.22 -33.11
N GLU A 337 29.28 61.90 -33.23
CA GLU A 337 30.35 60.99 -33.66
C GLU A 337 30.58 60.99 -35.18
N GLN A 338 29.51 61.12 -35.99
CA GLN A 338 29.56 60.93 -37.44
C GLN A 338 29.50 62.23 -38.27
N LYS A 339 29.36 63.41 -37.66
CA LYS A 339 29.25 64.69 -38.39
C LYS A 339 30.45 64.91 -39.32
N THR A 340 30.16 65.38 -40.53
CA THR A 340 31.16 65.67 -41.58
C THR A 340 31.42 67.16 -41.77
N GLY A 341 30.65 68.01 -41.10
CA GLY A 341 30.73 69.47 -41.16
C GLY A 341 29.41 70.11 -40.76
N ASP A 342 29.46 71.32 -40.22
CA ASP A 342 28.31 72.12 -39.80
C ASP A 342 28.08 73.35 -40.69
N ILE A 343 29.02 73.63 -41.60
CA ILE A 343 28.93 74.71 -42.58
C ILE A 343 28.08 74.23 -43.76
N ARG A 344 27.03 75.01 -44.08
CA ARG A 344 26.21 74.77 -45.28
C ARG A 344 26.91 75.33 -46.52
N PRO A 345 26.80 74.67 -47.68
CA PRO A 345 27.30 75.21 -48.95
C PRO A 345 26.72 76.60 -49.26
N VAL A 346 27.50 77.44 -49.93
CA VAL A 346 27.11 78.78 -50.41
C VAL A 346 27.31 78.88 -51.93
N ASP A 347 26.64 79.83 -52.55
CA ASP A 347 26.75 80.08 -54.00
C ASP A 347 28.10 80.70 -54.35
N ILE A 348 28.55 80.51 -55.60
CA ILE A 348 29.77 81.12 -56.14
C ILE A 348 29.47 82.57 -56.52
N GLU A 349 30.29 83.52 -56.05
CA GLU A 349 30.21 84.94 -56.41
C GLU A 349 30.85 85.21 -57.80
N ILE A 350 30.28 86.16 -58.56
CA ILE A 350 30.72 86.55 -59.92
C ILE A 350 31.74 87.68 -59.87
#